data_AF-A0A0W4ZED7-F1
#
_entry.id   AF-A0A0W4ZED7-F1
#
_cell.length_a   1.000
_cell.length_b   1.000
_cell.length_c   1.000
_cell.angle_alpha   90.00
_cell.angle_beta   90.00
_cell.angle_gamma   90.00
#
_symmetry.space_group_name_H-M   'P 1'
#
loop_
_entity.id
_entity.type
_entity.pdbx_description
1 polymer ?
#
loop_
_entity_poly.entity_id
_entity_poly.type
_entity_poly.pdbx_seq_one_letter_code
_entity_poly.pdbx_strand_id
1 'polypeptide(L)'
;MLILLIGDLHVPSRALDIPSKLKKLLVPGRISQILCTGNLVDHETSDFLQTVAPDVHFVKGDFDQNRGWPLSRVIVVDSFRIGLIHGHTVVPRLDSDALHMVARQMDVDILVWGGTHRFEAYEWDGKLFVNPGSATGALYTGWETEEPIPTFVLMSLQATVLVLYVYQLIGDDVKVEKLQYPREKTENTN
;
A
#
# COMPACT_ATOMS: atom_id res chain seq x y z
N MET A 1 -14.35 -8.00 -3.51
CA MET A 1 -14.27 -6.65 -2.90
C MET A 1 -13.10 -5.87 -3.51
N LEU A 2 -13.11 -4.54 -3.51
CA LEU A 2 -11.97 -3.71 -3.98
C LEU A 2 -11.37 -2.91 -2.81
N ILE A 3 -10.06 -3.06 -2.63
CA ILE A 3 -9.28 -2.41 -1.58
C ILE A 3 -8.23 -1.53 -2.26
N LEU A 4 -8.17 -0.26 -1.91
CA LEU A 4 -7.11 0.64 -2.37
C LEU A 4 -5.91 0.56 -1.42
N LEU A 5 -4.74 0.31 -1.96
CA LEU A 5 -3.45 0.42 -1.27
C LEU A 5 -2.79 1.72 -1.76
N ILE A 6 -2.48 2.62 -0.83
CA ILE A 6 -1.95 3.95 -1.14
C ILE A 6 -1.03 4.45 -0.04
N GLY A 7 -0.07 5.32 -0.33
CA GLY A 7 0.78 5.91 0.69
C GLY A 7 1.88 6.79 0.14
N ASP A 8 2.78 7.20 1.04
CA ASP A 8 3.95 8.05 0.74
C ASP A 8 3.57 9.30 -0.08
N LEU A 9 2.50 9.98 0.34
CA LEU A 9 1.93 11.12 -0.39
C LEU A 9 2.77 12.40 -0.17
N HIS A 10 3.23 12.60 1.07
CA HIS A 10 4.05 13.72 1.50
C HIS A 10 3.48 15.10 1.13
N VAL A 11 2.16 15.28 1.18
CA VAL A 11 1.50 16.55 0.87
C VAL A 11 1.42 17.41 2.13
N PRO A 12 1.83 18.70 2.12
CA PRO A 12 2.42 19.47 1.01
C PRO A 12 3.96 19.44 0.98
N SER A 13 4.60 18.67 1.87
CA SER A 13 6.05 18.73 2.11
C SER A 13 6.96 18.40 0.92
N ARG A 14 6.55 17.46 0.06
CA ARG A 14 7.32 16.99 -1.12
C ARG A 14 6.51 16.97 -2.41
N ALA A 15 5.19 17.02 -2.31
CA ALA A 15 4.28 17.06 -3.44
C ALA A 15 3.14 18.05 -3.16
N LEU A 16 2.61 18.66 -4.22
CA LEU A 16 1.50 19.62 -4.09
C LEU A 16 0.15 18.92 -3.92
N ASP A 17 -0.09 17.84 -4.66
CA ASP A 17 -1.32 17.04 -4.62
C ASP A 17 -1.07 15.71 -5.35
N ILE A 18 -1.98 14.75 -5.22
CA ILE A 18 -2.04 13.55 -6.06
C ILE A 18 -2.25 13.99 -7.52
N PRO A 19 -1.47 13.46 -8.49
CA PRO A 19 -1.63 13.80 -9.89
C PRO A 19 -3.08 13.69 -10.35
N SER A 20 -3.59 14.73 -11.03
CA SER A 20 -5.01 14.86 -11.35
C SER A 20 -5.58 13.67 -12.12
N LYS A 21 -4.78 13.01 -12.96
CA LYS A 21 -5.15 11.80 -13.70
C LYS A 21 -5.39 10.60 -12.78
N LEU A 22 -4.56 10.43 -11.75
CA LEU A 22 -4.74 9.38 -10.72
C LEU A 22 -5.87 9.75 -9.77
N LYS A 23 -5.95 11.01 -9.32
CA LYS A 23 -7.00 11.49 -8.40
C LYS A 23 -8.41 11.30 -8.97
N LYS A 24 -8.59 11.48 -10.29
CA LYS A 24 -9.86 11.22 -10.98
C LYS A 24 -10.32 9.76 -10.96
N LEU A 25 -9.41 8.80 -10.73
CA LEU A 25 -9.75 7.38 -10.64
C LEU A 25 -10.24 6.99 -9.24
N LEU A 26 -9.93 7.82 -8.22
CA LEU A 26 -10.34 7.63 -6.83
C LEU A 26 -11.77 8.18 -6.63
N VAL A 27 -12.74 7.50 -7.25
CA VAL A 27 -14.16 7.90 -7.19
C VAL A 27 -14.87 7.16 -6.06
N PRO A 28 -15.66 7.87 -5.22
CA PRO A 28 -16.47 7.26 -4.18
C PRO A 28 -17.42 6.17 -4.72
N GLY A 29 -17.65 5.14 -3.91
CA GLY A 29 -18.62 4.08 -4.20
C GLY A 29 -18.09 2.88 -4.99
N ARG A 30 -16.85 2.94 -5.51
CA ARG A 30 -16.18 1.76 -6.11
C ARG A 30 -15.23 1.04 -5.15
N ILE A 31 -14.58 1.80 -4.27
CA ILE A 31 -13.58 1.30 -3.33
C ILE A 31 -14.29 1.00 -2.00
N SER A 32 -14.15 -0.22 -1.51
CA SER A 32 -14.78 -0.65 -0.26
C SER A 32 -13.94 -0.25 0.95
N GLN A 33 -12.62 -0.42 0.85
CA GLN A 33 -11.67 -0.13 1.93
C GLN A 33 -10.40 0.55 1.38
N ILE A 34 -9.75 1.37 2.19
CA ILE A 34 -8.44 1.97 1.88
C ILE A 34 -7.44 1.55 2.97
N LEU A 35 -6.31 0.98 2.54
CA LEU A 35 -5.14 0.71 3.38
C LEU A 35 -4.05 1.72 3.05
N CYS A 36 -3.80 2.64 3.96
CA CYS A 36 -2.81 3.69 3.78
C CYS A 36 -1.53 3.39 4.56
N THR A 37 -0.39 3.29 3.87
CA THR A 37 0.93 3.01 4.49
C THR A 37 1.53 4.21 5.22
N GLY A 38 0.84 5.36 5.26
CA GLY A 38 1.25 6.56 5.98
C GLY A 38 1.98 7.58 5.09
N ASN A 39 2.67 8.51 5.74
CA ASN A 39 3.35 9.66 5.14
C ASN A 39 2.37 10.55 4.35
N LEU A 40 1.25 10.88 4.96
CA LEU A 40 0.27 11.85 4.43
C LEU A 40 0.72 13.28 4.72
N VAL A 41 1.27 13.51 5.92
CA VAL A 41 1.73 14.81 6.45
C VAL A 41 0.62 15.80 6.81
N ASP A 42 -0.38 16.04 5.96
CA ASP A 42 -1.48 17.00 6.18
C ASP A 42 -2.84 16.35 6.48
N HIS A 43 -3.76 17.12 7.06
CA HIS A 43 -5.09 16.63 7.46
C HIS A 43 -6.03 16.52 6.25
N GLU A 44 -5.88 17.42 5.28
CA GLU A 44 -6.74 17.48 4.10
C GLU A 44 -6.66 16.20 3.28
N THR A 45 -5.46 15.62 3.13
CA THR A 45 -5.31 14.35 2.40
C THR A 45 -5.97 13.17 3.13
N SER A 46 -5.89 13.11 4.47
CA SER A 46 -6.60 12.06 5.22
C SER A 46 -8.13 12.21 5.13
N ASP A 47 -8.63 13.44 5.18
CA ASP A 47 -10.06 13.73 5.06
C ASP A 47 -10.55 13.39 3.64
N PHE A 48 -9.77 13.73 2.60
CA PHE A 48 -10.03 13.33 1.23
C PHE A 48 -10.17 11.81 1.10
N LEU A 49 -9.23 11.02 1.66
CA LEU A 49 -9.31 9.56 1.60
C LEU A 49 -10.55 9.01 2.30
N GLN A 50 -10.98 9.61 3.41
CA GLN A 50 -12.24 9.24 4.09
C GLN A 50 -13.49 9.56 3.24
N THR A 51 -13.42 10.52 2.31
CA THR A 51 -14.52 10.74 1.35
C THR A 51 -14.56 9.69 0.23
N VAL A 52 -13.43 9.04 -0.08
CA VAL A 52 -13.32 8.07 -1.18
C VAL A 52 -13.89 6.71 -0.79
N ALA A 53 -13.69 6.26 0.46
CA ALA A 53 -14.18 4.98 0.93
C ALA A 53 -14.74 5.07 2.37
N PRO A 54 -15.75 4.27 2.70
CA PRO A 54 -16.37 4.29 4.03
C PRO A 54 -15.46 3.78 5.15
N ASP A 55 -14.49 2.92 4.82
CA ASP A 55 -13.58 2.30 5.78
C ASP A 55 -12.12 2.53 5.37
N VAL A 56 -11.40 3.29 6.20
CA VAL A 56 -10.04 3.74 5.91
C VAL A 56 -9.13 3.41 7.09
N HIS A 57 -8.02 2.76 6.77
CA HIS A 57 -7.03 2.33 7.74
C HIS A 57 -5.71 3.05 7.48
N PHE A 58 -5.25 3.79 8.48
CA PHE A 58 -3.98 4.48 8.45
C PHE A 58 -3.00 3.82 9.41
N VAL A 59 -1.74 3.74 9.00
CA VAL A 59 -0.59 3.54 9.89
C VAL A 59 0.31 4.76 9.87
N LYS A 60 1.09 4.93 10.93
CA LYS A 60 1.95 6.09 11.12
C LYS A 60 3.21 5.98 10.24
N GLY A 61 3.38 6.94 9.34
CA GLY A 61 4.64 7.19 8.64
C GLY A 61 5.68 7.92 9.50
N ASP A 62 6.94 7.95 9.06
CA ASP A 62 8.01 8.65 9.77
C ASP A 62 7.88 10.18 9.71
N PHE A 63 7.20 10.72 8.70
CA PHE A 63 6.91 12.15 8.57
C PHE A 63 5.51 12.54 9.07
N ASP A 64 4.69 11.57 9.50
CA ASP A 64 3.37 11.86 10.05
C ASP A 64 3.50 12.39 11.49
N GLN A 65 2.86 13.52 11.74
CA GLN A 65 2.70 14.06 13.09
C GLN A 65 1.88 13.11 13.97
N ASN A 66 1.95 13.29 15.29
CA ASN A 66 1.28 12.39 16.23
C ASN A 66 -0.26 12.52 16.18
N ARG A 67 -0.89 11.76 15.28
CA ARG A 67 -2.35 11.69 15.09
C ARG A 67 -3.02 10.55 15.84
N GLY A 68 -2.26 9.80 16.65
CA GLY A 68 -2.74 8.57 17.29
C GLY A 68 -2.88 7.37 16.34
N TRP A 69 -2.34 7.44 15.12
CA TRP A 69 -2.29 6.29 14.23
C TRP A 69 -1.30 5.23 14.76
N PRO A 70 -1.65 3.94 14.66
CA PRO A 70 -0.77 2.87 15.11
C PRO A 70 0.44 2.71 14.17
N LEU A 71 1.53 2.14 14.67
CA LEU A 71 2.71 1.80 13.84
C LEU A 71 2.44 0.62 12.89
N SER A 72 1.55 -0.29 13.30
CA SER A 72 1.17 -1.46 12.55
C SER A 72 -0.31 -1.77 12.78
N ARG A 73 -0.98 -2.34 11.78
CA ARG A 73 -2.36 -2.80 11.90
C ARG A 73 -2.53 -4.14 11.17
N VAL A 74 -3.36 -5.02 11.72
CA VAL A 74 -3.82 -6.23 11.04
C VAL A 74 -5.29 -6.03 10.70
N ILE A 75 -5.62 -6.20 9.42
CA ILE A 75 -6.99 -6.12 8.90
C ILE A 75 -7.37 -7.51 8.41
N VAL A 76 -8.53 -8.00 8.83
CA VAL A 76 -9.06 -9.29 8.35
C VAL A 76 -10.11 -9.01 7.30
N VAL A 77 -9.90 -9.53 6.10
CA VAL A 77 -10.83 -9.42 4.97
C VAL A 77 -11.12 -10.83 4.46
N ASP A 78 -12.38 -11.24 4.58
CA ASP A 78 -12.81 -12.60 4.27
C ASP A 78 -11.95 -13.65 5.01
N SER A 79 -11.09 -14.37 4.29
CA SER A 79 -10.17 -15.37 4.84
C SER A 79 -8.70 -14.92 4.82
N PHE A 80 -8.43 -13.66 4.45
CA PHE A 80 -7.10 -13.09 4.37
C PHE A 80 -6.82 -12.19 5.56
N ARG A 81 -5.64 -12.35 6.15
CA ARG A 81 -5.09 -11.46 7.16
C ARG A 81 -4.07 -10.55 6.47
N ILE A 82 -4.35 -9.25 6.50
CA ILE A 82 -3.56 -8.22 5.84
C ILE A 82 -2.84 -7.40 6.89
N GLY A 83 -1.51 -7.47 6.92
CA GLY A 83 -0.66 -6.60 7.72
C GLY A 83 -0.46 -5.27 6.99
N LEU A 84 -0.53 -4.18 7.72
CA LEU A 84 -0.26 -2.83 7.22
C LEU A 84 0.81 -2.20 8.12
N ILE A 85 1.90 -1.74 7.53
CA ILE A 85 3.01 -1.05 8.21
C ILE A 85 3.59 0.06 7.33
N HIS A 86 4.24 1.04 7.95
CA HIS A 86 5.17 1.90 7.24
C HIS A 86 6.60 1.36 7.39
N GLY A 87 7.34 1.15 6.31
CA GLY A 87 8.61 0.40 6.30
C GLY A 87 9.74 1.01 7.13
N HIS A 88 9.60 2.26 7.61
CA HIS A 88 10.59 2.89 8.50
C HIS A 88 10.86 2.14 9.82
N THR A 89 9.94 1.28 10.27
CA THR A 89 10.10 0.46 11.48
C THR A 89 10.88 -0.83 11.23
N VAL A 90 11.11 -1.19 9.96
CA VAL A 90 11.81 -2.41 9.57
C VAL A 90 13.31 -2.12 9.47
N VAL A 91 14.10 -2.92 10.19
CA VAL A 91 15.56 -2.78 10.27
C VAL A 91 16.20 -4.15 10.04
N PRO A 92 17.11 -4.31 9.05
CA PRO A 92 17.58 -3.28 8.11
C PRO A 92 16.48 -2.80 7.15
N ARG A 93 16.59 -1.55 6.67
CA ARG A 93 15.62 -1.02 5.70
C ARG A 93 15.74 -1.80 4.39
N LEU A 94 14.60 -2.01 3.72
CA LEU A 94 14.51 -2.71 2.42
C LEU A 94 14.97 -4.17 2.46
N ASP A 95 15.20 -4.72 3.65
CA ASP A 95 15.62 -6.09 3.80
C ASP A 95 14.42 -7.03 3.71
N SER A 96 14.45 -7.93 2.74
CA SER A 96 13.36 -8.87 2.51
C SER A 96 13.20 -9.79 3.73
N ASP A 97 14.28 -10.35 4.29
CA ASP A 97 14.22 -11.24 5.45
C ASP A 97 13.57 -10.56 6.66
N ALA A 98 13.89 -9.29 6.91
CA ALA A 98 13.28 -8.49 7.97
C ALA A 98 11.77 -8.27 7.73
N LEU A 99 11.36 -7.93 6.50
CA LEU A 99 9.92 -7.83 6.15
C LEU A 99 9.21 -9.16 6.36
N HIS A 100 9.85 -10.26 5.99
CA HIS A 100 9.32 -11.59 6.15
C HIS A 100 9.14 -11.99 7.61
N MET A 101 10.11 -11.64 8.47
CA MET A 101 10.00 -11.80 9.92
C MET A 101 8.82 -11.00 10.48
N VAL A 102 8.61 -9.76 10.03
CA VAL A 102 7.47 -8.94 10.45
C VAL A 102 6.14 -9.58 10.02
N ALA A 103 6.04 -10.07 8.78
CA ALA A 103 4.85 -10.77 8.31
C ALA A 103 4.53 -12.02 9.14
N ARG A 104 5.55 -12.80 9.51
CA ARG A 104 5.40 -13.95 10.42
C ARG A 104 5.00 -13.52 11.83
N GLN A 105 5.60 -12.47 12.37
CA GLN A 105 5.29 -11.96 13.71
C GLN A 105 3.85 -11.43 13.81
N MET A 106 3.36 -10.77 12.75
CA MET A 106 1.98 -10.27 12.68
C MET A 106 0.96 -11.38 12.36
N ASP A 107 1.43 -12.57 11.97
CA ASP A 107 0.60 -13.68 11.50
C ASP A 107 -0.33 -13.23 10.37
N VAL A 108 0.25 -12.81 9.24
CA VAL A 108 -0.50 -12.28 8.08
C VAL A 108 -0.20 -13.06 6.81
N ASP A 109 -1.18 -13.14 5.91
CA ASP A 109 -1.05 -13.74 4.58
C ASP A 109 -0.50 -12.72 3.58
N ILE A 110 -0.87 -11.46 3.77
CA ILE A 110 -0.47 -10.34 2.90
C ILE A 110 0.18 -9.27 3.78
N LEU A 111 1.40 -8.84 3.49
CA LEU A 111 2.04 -7.70 4.12
C LEU A 111 2.06 -6.51 3.16
N VAL A 112 1.32 -5.46 3.50
CA VAL A 112 1.35 -4.17 2.80
C VAL A 112 2.29 -3.23 3.53
N TRP A 113 3.30 -2.74 2.83
CA TRP A 113 4.32 -1.86 3.40
C TRP A 113 4.65 -0.69 2.46
N GLY A 114 5.17 0.40 3.01
CA GLY A 114 5.59 1.58 2.24
C GLY A 114 6.97 2.08 2.68
N GLY A 115 7.34 3.28 2.22
CA GLY A 115 8.56 3.99 2.59
C GLY A 115 9.68 3.90 1.56
N THR A 116 9.54 3.08 0.51
CA THR A 116 10.49 3.02 -0.62
C THR A 116 10.09 3.91 -1.78
N HIS A 117 8.82 4.34 -1.81
CA HIS A 117 8.19 5.08 -2.89
C HIS A 117 8.16 4.31 -4.23
N ARG A 118 8.50 3.01 -4.24
CA ARG A 118 8.48 2.14 -5.41
C ARG A 118 7.42 1.07 -5.27
N PHE A 119 6.75 0.78 -6.37
CA PHE A 119 5.86 -0.35 -6.43
C PHE A 119 6.66 -1.66 -6.44
N GLU A 120 6.29 -2.57 -5.55
CA GLU A 120 6.81 -3.93 -5.51
C GLU A 120 5.67 -4.88 -5.16
N ALA A 121 5.61 -6.02 -5.83
CA ALA A 121 4.69 -7.10 -5.45
C ALA A 121 5.32 -8.45 -5.73
N TYR A 122 5.48 -9.28 -4.71
CA TYR A 122 6.09 -10.60 -4.84
C TYR A 122 5.56 -11.57 -3.80
N GLU A 123 5.61 -12.86 -4.14
CA GLU A 123 5.26 -13.94 -3.24
C GLU A 123 6.53 -14.57 -2.67
N TRP A 124 6.51 -14.85 -1.38
CA TRP A 124 7.60 -15.55 -0.71
C TRP A 124 7.07 -16.36 0.48
N ASP A 125 7.43 -17.64 0.52
CA ASP A 125 7.03 -18.59 1.58
C ASP A 125 5.51 -18.64 1.81
N GLY A 126 4.75 -18.61 0.70
CA GLY A 126 3.27 -18.62 0.72
C GLY A 126 2.64 -17.33 1.24
N LYS A 127 3.40 -16.24 1.40
CA LYS A 127 2.94 -14.91 1.78
C LYS A 127 3.12 -13.92 0.65
N LEU A 128 2.20 -12.97 0.52
CA LEU A 128 2.27 -11.91 -0.48
C LEU A 128 2.78 -10.62 0.14
N PHE A 129 3.81 -10.03 -0.45
CA PHE A 129 4.33 -8.72 -0.07
C PHE A 129 3.93 -7.71 -1.13
N VAL A 130 3.34 -6.60 -0.70
CA VAL A 130 2.89 -5.53 -1.62
C VAL A 130 3.33 -4.17 -1.09
N ASN A 131 4.02 -3.42 -1.93
CA ASN A 131 4.31 -2.02 -1.71
C ASN A 131 3.61 -1.21 -2.80
N PRO A 132 2.66 -0.32 -2.47
CA PRO A 132 1.94 0.47 -3.47
C PRO A 132 2.80 1.56 -4.13
N GLY A 133 3.99 1.85 -3.58
CA GLY A 133 4.80 3.00 -3.95
C GLY A 133 4.23 4.31 -3.42
N SER A 134 4.70 5.43 -3.99
CA SER A 134 4.22 6.77 -3.65
C SER A 134 3.10 7.22 -4.59
N ALA A 135 1.94 7.58 -4.05
CA ALA A 135 0.80 8.03 -4.86
C ALA A 135 1.05 9.36 -5.58
N THR A 136 1.97 10.16 -5.08
CA THR A 136 2.35 11.46 -5.64
C THR A 136 3.64 11.41 -6.45
N GLY A 137 4.40 10.30 -6.38
CA GLY A 137 5.78 10.25 -6.88
C GLY A 137 6.70 11.15 -6.06
N ALA A 138 6.42 11.31 -4.76
CA ALA A 138 7.23 12.13 -3.88
C ALA A 138 8.70 11.68 -3.90
N LEU A 139 9.63 12.62 -3.76
CA LEU A 139 11.06 12.31 -3.72
C LEU A 139 11.37 11.30 -2.59
N TYR A 140 12.06 10.22 -2.93
CA TYR A 140 12.66 9.30 -1.98
C TYR A 140 14.06 9.80 -1.58
N THR A 141 14.43 9.66 -0.30
CA THR A 141 15.70 10.19 0.25
C THR A 141 16.76 9.13 0.45
N GLY A 142 16.56 7.93 -0.09
CA GLY A 142 17.56 6.85 -0.07
C GLY A 142 18.62 6.99 -1.16
N TRP A 143 19.42 5.93 -1.32
CA TRP A 143 20.56 5.88 -2.26
C TRP A 143 20.17 5.56 -3.70
N GLU A 144 18.89 5.43 -3.97
CA GLU A 144 18.37 5.06 -5.28
C GLU A 144 18.40 6.24 -6.25
N THR A 145 18.75 5.97 -7.50
CA THR A 145 18.98 7.01 -8.51
C THR A 145 17.78 7.31 -9.39
N GLU A 146 16.77 6.42 -9.42
CA GLU A 146 15.60 6.62 -10.27
C GLU A 146 14.51 7.37 -9.52
N GLU A 147 13.88 8.32 -10.20
CA GLU A 147 12.79 9.09 -9.65
C GLU A 147 11.55 8.21 -9.42
N PRO A 148 10.87 8.33 -8.27
CA PRO A 148 9.64 7.61 -8.01
C PRO A 148 8.53 7.94 -9.00
N ILE A 149 7.90 6.90 -9.54
CA ILE A 149 6.75 7.03 -10.43
C ILE A 149 5.49 7.12 -9.57
N PRO A 150 4.60 8.12 -9.75
CA PRO A 150 3.34 8.17 -9.01
C PRO A 150 2.51 6.90 -9.24
N THR A 151 2.24 6.18 -8.15
CA THR A 151 1.66 4.84 -8.20
C THR A 151 0.67 4.58 -7.06
N PHE A 152 -0.41 3.86 -7.34
CA PHE A 152 -1.23 3.22 -6.31
C PHE A 152 -1.69 1.84 -6.80
N VAL A 153 -2.17 1.00 -5.89
CA VAL A 153 -2.61 -0.36 -6.21
C VAL A 153 -4.06 -0.55 -5.80
N LEU A 154 -4.89 -1.09 -6.70
CA LEU A 154 -6.19 -1.65 -6.33
C LEU A 154 -6.06 -3.16 -6.20
N MET A 155 -6.33 -3.66 -5.01
CA MET A 155 -6.36 -5.09 -4.72
C MET A 155 -7.80 -5.60 -4.77
N SER A 156 -8.02 -6.65 -5.55
CA SER A 156 -9.27 -7.41 -5.55
C SER A 156 -9.03 -8.78 -4.93
N LEU A 157 -9.71 -9.02 -3.81
CA LEU A 157 -9.74 -10.33 -3.17
C LEU A 157 -10.98 -11.09 -3.67
N GLN A 158 -10.72 -12.25 -4.26
CA GLN A 158 -11.72 -13.26 -4.63
C GLN A 158 -11.38 -14.57 -3.92
N ALA A 159 -12.31 -15.54 -3.93
CA ALA A 159 -12.15 -16.77 -3.17
C ALA A 159 -10.88 -17.58 -3.53
N THR A 160 -10.47 -17.55 -4.80
CA THR A 160 -9.40 -18.40 -5.35
C THR A 160 -8.21 -17.62 -5.93
N VAL A 161 -8.37 -16.32 -6.17
CA VAL A 161 -7.36 -15.50 -6.81
C VAL A 161 -7.33 -14.12 -6.18
N LEU A 162 -6.13 -13.65 -5.91
CA LEU A 162 -5.86 -12.27 -5.57
C LEU A 162 -5.39 -11.56 -6.84
N VAL A 163 -5.98 -10.41 -7.12
CA VAL A 163 -5.62 -9.60 -8.29
C VAL A 163 -5.17 -8.22 -7.84
N LEU A 164 -3.96 -7.82 -8.25
CA LEU A 164 -3.47 -6.46 -8.08
C LEU A 164 -3.57 -5.71 -9.40
N TYR A 165 -4.21 -4.55 -9.38
CA TYR A 165 -4.22 -3.59 -10.48
C TYR A 165 -3.32 -2.42 -10.09
N VAL A 166 -2.18 -2.30 -10.75
CA VAL A 166 -1.14 -1.32 -10.46
C VAL A 166 -1.34 -0.14 -11.41
N TYR A 167 -1.59 1.04 -10.88
CA TYR A 167 -1.80 2.26 -11.66
C TYR A 167 -0.56 3.13 -11.55
N GLN A 168 0.16 3.32 -12.65
CA GLN A 168 1.38 4.13 -12.70
C GLN A 168 1.19 5.31 -13.66
N LEU A 169 1.62 6.50 -13.26
CA LEU A 169 1.65 7.66 -14.15
C LEU A 169 3.03 7.80 -14.78
N ILE A 170 3.17 7.36 -16.04
CA ILE A 170 4.43 7.45 -16.79
C ILE A 170 4.33 8.57 -17.80
N GLY A 171 5.06 9.66 -17.56
CA GLY A 171 4.90 10.91 -18.31
C GLY A 171 3.50 11.46 -18.07
N ASP A 172 2.69 11.48 -19.12
CA ASP A 172 1.30 11.93 -19.05
C ASP A 172 0.29 10.78 -19.10
N ASP A 173 0.71 9.53 -19.27
CA ASP A 173 -0.22 8.42 -19.45
C ASP A 173 -0.34 7.57 -18.19
N VAL A 174 -1.58 7.24 -17.83
CA VAL A 174 -1.85 6.26 -16.77
C VAL A 174 -1.75 4.88 -17.38
N LYS A 175 -0.70 4.15 -17.00
CA LYS A 175 -0.55 2.73 -17.33
C LYS A 175 -1.15 1.88 -16.23
N VAL A 176 -1.79 0.78 -16.63
CA VAL A 176 -2.39 -0.18 -15.72
C VAL A 176 -1.78 -1.54 -15.98
N GLU A 177 -1.17 -2.11 -14.95
CA GLU A 177 -0.68 -3.48 -14.96
C GLU A 177 -1.58 -4.36 -14.09
N LYS A 178 -1.82 -5.59 -14.52
CA LYS A 178 -2.64 -6.56 -13.79
C LYS A 178 -1.79 -7.76 -13.40
N LEU A 179 -1.59 -7.94 -12.10
CA LEU A 179 -0.91 -9.09 -11.51
C LEU A 179 -1.95 -10.02 -10.87
N GLN A 180 -1.74 -11.32 -11.00
CA GLN A 180 -2.64 -12.33 -10.44
C GLN A 180 -1.84 -13.32 -9.62
N TYR A 181 -2.29 -13.56 -8.39
CA TYR A 181 -1.70 -14.49 -7.46
C TYR A 181 -2.76 -15.55 -7.14
N PRO A 182 -2.64 -16.75 -7.72
CA PRO A 182 -3.54 -17.85 -7.41
C PRO A 182 -3.33 -18.29 -5.98
N ARG A 183 -4.40 -18.62 -5.27
CA ARG A 183 -4.29 -19.19 -3.93
C ARG A 183 -3.93 -20.67 -4.06
N GLU A 184 -2.74 -21.05 -3.62
CA GLU A 184 -2.46 -22.46 -3.32
C GLU A 184 -3.31 -22.86 -2.12
N LYS A 185 -4.24 -23.80 -2.33
CA LYS A 185 -4.91 -24.44 -1.20
C LYS A 185 -3.84 -25.28 -0.50
N THR A 186 -3.42 -24.85 0.68
CA THR A 186 -2.83 -25.77 1.64
C THR A 186 -3.90 -26.80 1.99
N GLU A 187 -3.91 -27.91 1.26
CA GLU A 187 -4.53 -29.14 1.73
C GLU A 187 -3.79 -29.52 3.01
N ASN A 188 -4.35 -29.16 4.16
CA ASN A 188 -3.98 -29.75 5.44
C ASN A 188 -4.22 -31.26 5.31
N THR A 189 -3.16 -31.98 4.94
CA THR A 189 -3.15 -33.43 4.92
C THR A 189 -2.96 -33.88 6.37
N ASN A 190 -4.09 -34.27 6.97
CA ASN A 190 -4.28 -35.10 8.17
C ASN A 190 -3.59 -34.71 9.48
#